data_AF-A0A945AMU7-F1
#
_entry.id   AF-A0A945AMU7-F1
#
_cell.length_a   1.000
_cell.length_b   1.000
_cell.length_c   1.000
_cell.angle_alpha   90.00
_cell.angle_beta   90.00
_cell.angle_gamma   90.00
#
_symmetry.space_group_name_H-M   'P 1'
#
loop_
_entity.id
_entity.type
_entity.pdbx_description
1 polymer ?
#
loop_
_entity_poly.entity_id
_entity_poly.type
_entity_poly.pdbx_seq_one_letter_code
_entity_poly.pdbx_strand_id
1 'polypeptide(L)'
;MNTNTQLDSIFTSQLGEIHEKWGWLLALGIAFILLGTIGLGMTFALTMVSMLFFGFLMLFGGVFQLVQGLGCRGWKSIVIHVLVAIAYLICGVIIITNPLLASEIITMMIAAIFMA
;
A
#
# COMPACT_ATOMS: atom_id res chain seq x y z
N MET A 1 -12.00 -12.65 58.01
CA MET A 1 -11.10 -12.86 56.85
C MET A 1 -11.24 -11.61 55.99
N ASN A 2 -10.18 -10.79 55.89
CA ASN A 2 -10.30 -9.43 55.33
C ASN A 2 -10.30 -9.47 53.80
N THR A 3 -10.96 -8.50 53.16
CA THR A 3 -11.07 -8.40 51.69
C THR A 3 -9.72 -8.21 51.01
N ASN A 4 -8.73 -7.62 51.69
CA ASN A 4 -7.38 -7.40 51.16
C ASN A 4 -6.64 -8.72 50.89
N THR A 5 -6.73 -9.68 51.82
CA THR A 5 -6.12 -11.02 51.65
C THR A 5 -6.77 -11.87 50.55
N GLN A 6 -8.03 -11.60 50.21
CA GLN A 6 -8.67 -12.21 49.04
C GLN A 6 -8.17 -11.58 47.74
N LEU A 7 -8.09 -10.26 47.66
CA LEU A 7 -7.56 -9.57 46.48
C LEU A 7 -6.12 -10.00 46.18
N ASP A 8 -5.26 -10.02 47.19
CA ASP A 8 -3.86 -10.42 47.04
C ASP A 8 -3.71 -11.86 46.50
N SER A 9 -4.55 -12.79 46.96
CA SER A 9 -4.50 -14.18 46.49
C SER A 9 -4.95 -14.33 45.03
N ILE A 10 -5.97 -13.56 44.59
CA ILE A 10 -6.43 -13.57 43.19
C ILE A 10 -5.36 -12.96 42.27
N PHE A 11 -4.69 -11.88 42.68
CA PHE A 11 -3.61 -11.30 41.90
C PHE A 11 -2.40 -12.24 41.81
N THR A 12 -2.00 -12.89 42.90
CA THR A 12 -0.87 -13.84 42.85
C THR A 12 -1.13 -15.08 41.99
N SER A 13 -2.36 -15.62 41.95
CA SER A 13 -2.67 -16.76 41.06
C SER A 13 -2.68 -16.35 39.59
N GLN A 14 -3.30 -15.21 39.26
CA GLN A 14 -3.35 -14.67 37.89
C GLN A 14 -1.95 -14.26 37.39
N LEU A 15 -1.14 -13.61 38.24
CA LEU A 15 0.23 -13.22 37.89
C LEU A 15 1.16 -14.44 37.78
N GLY A 16 0.94 -15.49 38.58
CA GLY A 16 1.67 -16.76 38.49
C GLY A 16 1.44 -17.47 37.16
N GLU A 17 0.19 -17.58 36.70
CA GLU A 17 -0.14 -18.17 35.40
C GLU A 17 0.38 -17.33 34.21
N ILE A 18 0.36 -16.00 34.34
CA ILE A 18 0.92 -15.10 33.31
C ILE A 18 2.45 -15.22 33.25
N HIS A 19 3.13 -15.39 34.37
CA HIS A 19 4.59 -15.55 34.40
C HIS A 19 5.04 -16.89 33.81
N GLU A 20 4.28 -17.96 34.03
CA GLU A 20 4.53 -19.27 33.42
C GLU A 20 4.33 -19.26 31.90
N LYS A 21 3.37 -18.47 31.40
CA LYS A 21 3.11 -18.32 29.95
C LYS A 21 3.75 -17.09 29.31
N TRP A 22 4.51 -16.30 30.06
CA TRP A 22 5.14 -15.07 29.56
C TRP A 22 6.15 -15.37 28.45
N GLY A 23 6.91 -16.47 28.60
CA GLY A 23 7.80 -16.96 27.56
C GLY A 23 7.06 -17.43 26.30
N TRP A 24 5.86 -18.01 26.45
CA TRP A 24 5.02 -18.41 25.32
C TRP A 24 4.45 -17.20 24.57
N LEU A 25 3.99 -16.18 25.29
CA LEU A 25 3.55 -14.91 24.72
C LEU A 25 4.68 -14.18 23.99
N LEU A 26 5.89 -14.18 24.56
CA LEU A 26 7.07 -13.60 23.92
C LEU A 26 7.44 -14.35 22.63
N ALA A 27 7.42 -15.69 22.66
CA ALA A 27 7.65 -16.51 21.48
C ALA A 27 6.61 -16.24 20.38
N LEU A 28 5.34 -16.07 20.76
CA LEU A 28 4.26 -15.73 19.84
C LEU A 28 4.46 -14.34 19.22
N GLY A 29 4.93 -13.36 20.00
CA GLY A 29 5.29 -12.03 19.52
C GLY A 29 6.46 -12.04 18.55
N ILE A 30 7.52 -12.80 18.87
CA ILE A 30 8.67 -12.99 17.97
C ILE A 30 8.23 -13.66 16.66
N ALA A 31 7.38 -14.69 16.75
CA ALA A 31 6.82 -15.34 15.58
C ALA A 31 6.00 -14.36 14.72
N PHE A 32 5.21 -13.48 15.34
CA PHE A 32 4.47 -12.41 14.65
C PHE A 32 5.39 -11.39 13.98
N ILE A 33 6.50 -11.00 14.62
CA ILE A 33 7.49 -10.10 14.02
C ILE A 33 8.16 -10.75 12.82
N LEU A 34 8.50 -12.05 12.89
CA LEU A 34 9.07 -12.80 11.77
C LEU A 34 8.06 -12.94 10.62
N LEU A 35 6.81 -13.30 10.91
CA LEU A 35 5.74 -13.34 9.90
C LEU A 35 5.50 -11.95 9.29
N GLY A 36 5.51 -10.90 10.11
CA GLY A 36 5.33 -9.52 9.68
C GLY A 36 6.47 -9.04 8.78
N THR A 37 7.72 -9.36 9.11
CA THR A 37 8.89 -9.00 8.29
C THR A 37 8.90 -9.74 6.95
N ILE A 38 8.54 -11.02 6.94
CA ILE A 38 8.35 -11.78 5.69
C ILE A 38 7.19 -11.18 4.87
N GLY A 39 6.08 -10.84 5.53
CA GLY A 39 4.94 -10.17 4.93
C GLY A 39 5.29 -8.82 4.31
N LEU A 40 6.12 -8.01 4.98
CA LEU A 40 6.63 -6.74 4.45
C LEU A 40 7.46 -6.94 3.17
N GLY A 41 8.29 -7.99 3.12
CA GLY A 41 9.00 -8.38 1.90
C GLY A 41 8.04 -8.69 0.74
N MET A 42 6.97 -9.44 1.02
CA MET A 42 5.90 -9.71 0.04
C MET A 42 5.13 -8.45 -0.35
N THR A 43 4.93 -7.52 0.57
CA THR A 43 4.24 -6.24 0.33
C THR A 43 5.00 -5.37 -0.67
N PHE A 44 6.34 -5.41 -0.64
CA PHE A 44 7.17 -4.73 -1.63
C PHE A 44 6.95 -5.30 -3.03
N ALA A 45 6.92 -6.64 -3.16
CA ALA A 45 6.58 -7.30 -4.42
C ALA A 45 5.14 -6.99 -4.87
N LEU A 46 4.18 -6.98 -3.94
CA LEU A 46 2.80 -6.63 -4.21
C LEU A 46 2.65 -5.18 -4.70
N THR A 47 3.47 -4.26 -4.19
CA THR A 47 3.51 -2.86 -4.63
C THR A 47 4.00 -2.76 -6.07
N MET A 48 5.07 -3.49 -6.41
CA MET A 48 5.61 -3.54 -7.77
C MET A 48 4.61 -4.14 -8.76
N VAL A 49 3.93 -5.24 -8.38
CA VAL A 49 2.89 -5.87 -9.18
C VAL A 49 1.68 -4.96 -9.35
N SER A 50 1.24 -4.28 -8.29
CA SER A 50 0.13 -3.31 -8.35
C SER A 50 0.45 -2.15 -9.29
N MET A 51 1.67 -1.61 -9.25
CA MET A 51 2.10 -0.55 -10.17
C MET A 51 2.12 -1.01 -11.63
N LEU A 52 2.64 -2.22 -11.90
CA LEU A 52 2.60 -2.80 -13.25
C LEU A 52 1.17 -2.98 -13.75
N PHE A 53 0.28 -3.48 -12.90
CA PHE A 53 -1.14 -3.62 -13.21
C PHE A 53 -1.79 -2.26 -13.50
N PHE A 54 -1.46 -1.23 -12.72
CA PHE A 54 -1.92 0.14 -12.95
C PHE A 54 -1.39 0.71 -14.27
N GLY A 55 -0.12 0.48 -14.61
CA GLY A 55 0.47 0.86 -15.88
C GLY A 55 -0.21 0.18 -17.07
N PHE A 56 -0.58 -1.10 -16.93
CA PHE A 56 -1.32 -1.84 -17.95
C PHE A 56 -2.74 -1.29 -18.15
N LEU A 57 -3.45 -0.98 -17.06
CA LEU A 57 -4.75 -0.30 -17.10
C LEU A 57 -4.64 1.08 -17.76
N MET A 58 -3.58 1.83 -17.46
CA MET A 58 -3.29 3.14 -18.04
C MET A 58 -3.10 3.05 -19.56
N LEU A 59 -2.35 2.04 -20.03
CA LEU A 59 -2.17 1.71 -21.44
C LEU A 59 -3.51 1.43 -22.13
N PHE A 60 -4.33 0.56 -21.54
CA PHE A 60 -5.66 0.24 -22.08
C PHE A 60 -6.60 1.44 -22.10
N GLY A 61 -6.61 2.24 -21.03
CA GLY A 61 -7.37 3.49 -20.95
C GLY A 61 -6.96 4.50 -22.03
N GLY A 62 -5.65 4.67 -22.25
CA GLY A 62 -5.11 5.53 -23.32
C GLY A 62 -5.53 5.09 -24.72
N VAL A 63 -5.50 3.78 -24.99
CA VAL A 63 -5.94 3.20 -26.28
C VAL A 63 -7.45 3.41 -26.47
N PHE A 64 -8.27 3.16 -25.44
CA PHE A 64 -9.72 3.35 -25.53
C PHE A 64 -10.10 4.82 -25.74
N GLN A 65 -9.38 5.74 -25.09
CA GLN A 65 -9.57 7.18 -25.23
C GLN A 65 -9.11 7.71 -26.61
N LEU A 66 -8.08 7.10 -27.21
CA LEU A 66 -7.69 7.33 -28.60
C LEU A 66 -8.79 6.92 -29.58
N VAL A 67 -9.38 5.73 -29.40
CA VAL A 67 -10.47 5.23 -30.25
C VAL A 67 -11.73 6.08 -30.12
N GLN A 68 -12.10 6.51 -28.92
CA GLN A 68 -13.24 7.41 -28.72
C GLN A 68 -12.97 8.84 -29.22
N GLY A 69 -11.75 9.35 -29.04
CA GLY A 69 -11.34 10.67 -29.53
C GLY A 69 -11.44 10.78 -31.05
N LEU A 70 -11.10 9.71 -31.78
CA LEU A 70 -11.25 9.62 -33.23
C LEU A 70 -12.72 9.60 -33.70
N GLY A 71 -13.68 9.30 -32.82
CA GLY A 71 -15.11 9.33 -33.12
C GLY A 71 -15.76 10.72 -33.03
N CYS A 72 -15.16 11.68 -32.31
CA CYS A 72 -15.73 13.01 -32.15
C CYS A 72 -15.21 13.99 -33.21
N ARG A 73 -16.13 14.45 -34.07
CA ARG A 73 -15.95 15.38 -35.21
C ARG A 73 -15.63 16.83 -34.78
N GLY A 74 -14.63 17.03 -33.91
CA GLY A 74 -14.22 18.33 -33.37
C GLY A 74 -12.70 18.43 -33.21
N TRP A 75 -12.05 19.17 -34.10
CA TRP A 75 -10.58 19.32 -34.18
C TRP A 75 -9.90 19.74 -32.87
N LYS A 76 -10.52 20.62 -32.05
CA LYS A 76 -9.94 21.04 -30.77
C LYS A 76 -9.99 19.98 -29.67
N SER A 77 -11.01 19.11 -29.67
CA SER A 77 -11.17 18.07 -28.65
C SER A 77 -10.24 16.89 -28.91
N ILE A 78 -10.05 16.53 -30.19
CA ILE A 78 -9.11 15.49 -30.62
C ILE A 78 -7.68 15.76 -30.14
N VAL A 79 -7.20 17.00 -30.26
CA VAL A 79 -5.81 17.33 -29.90
C VAL A 79 -5.55 17.16 -28.40
N ILE A 80 -6.50 17.57 -27.56
CA ILE A 80 -6.41 17.38 -26.10
C ILE A 80 -6.48 15.89 -25.73
N HIS A 81 -7.39 15.12 -26.34
CA HIS A 81 -7.49 13.68 -26.09
C HIS A 81 -6.24 12.91 -26.52
N VAL A 82 -5.65 13.26 -27.67
CA VAL A 82 -4.41 12.65 -28.16
C VAL A 82 -3.23 13.03 -27.27
N LEU A 83 -3.14 14.29 -26.82
CA LEU A 83 -2.07 14.75 -25.92
C LEU A 83 -2.16 14.07 -24.55
N VAL A 84 -3.36 13.91 -24.00
CA VAL A 84 -3.61 13.16 -22.77
C VAL A 84 -3.30 11.67 -22.94
N ALA A 85 -3.65 11.07 -24.09
CA ALA A 85 -3.34 9.66 -24.38
C ALA A 85 -1.83 9.42 -24.50
N ILE A 86 -1.09 10.32 -25.15
CA ILE A 86 0.38 10.28 -25.21
C ILE A 86 0.98 10.46 -23.81
N ALA A 87 0.49 11.40 -23.02
CA ALA A 87 0.92 11.58 -21.63
C ALA A 87 0.64 10.31 -20.80
N TYR A 88 -0.50 9.66 -21.00
CA TYR A 88 -0.86 8.40 -20.35
C TYR A 88 0.09 7.25 -20.74
N LEU A 89 0.44 7.14 -22.03
CA LEU A 89 1.43 6.19 -22.52
C LEU A 89 2.81 6.44 -21.91
N ILE A 90 3.27 7.69 -21.90
CA ILE A 90 4.57 8.09 -21.34
C ILE A 90 4.62 7.78 -19.85
N CYS A 91 3.59 8.17 -19.08
CA CYS A 91 3.49 7.83 -17.65
C CYS A 91 3.47 6.32 -17.43
N GLY A 92 2.72 5.55 -18.22
CA GLY A 92 2.70 4.08 -18.13
C GLY A 92 4.07 3.46 -18.40
N VAL A 93 4.79 3.92 -19.44
CA VAL A 93 6.15 3.45 -19.73
C VAL A 93 7.13 3.84 -18.62
N ILE A 94 7.03 5.04 -18.06
CA ILE A 94 7.88 5.51 -16.95
C ILE A 94 7.63 4.66 -15.69
N ILE A 95 6.37 4.35 -15.36
CA ILE A 95 6.01 3.49 -14.22
C ILE A 95 6.58 2.08 -14.40
N ILE A 96 6.52 1.53 -15.61
CA ILE A 96 7.05 0.18 -15.92
C ILE A 96 8.59 0.16 -15.87
N THR A 97 9.25 1.21 -16.35
CA THR A 97 10.73 1.25 -16.42
C THR A 97 11.38 1.67 -15.11
N ASN A 98 10.74 2.56 -14.33
CA ASN A 98 11.29 3.09 -13.08
C ASN A 98 10.18 3.26 -12.02
N PRO A 99 9.70 2.17 -11.40
CA PRO A 99 8.67 2.23 -10.36
C PRO A 99 9.13 3.00 -9.11
N LEU A 100 10.46 3.13 -8.89
CA LEU A 100 11.03 3.93 -7.81
C LEU A 100 10.70 5.43 -7.95
N LEU A 101 10.85 5.99 -9.16
CA LEU A 101 10.55 7.40 -9.43
C LEU A 101 9.06 7.71 -9.29
N ALA A 102 8.20 6.77 -9.70
CA ALA A 102 6.75 6.91 -9.54
C ALA A 102 6.35 6.98 -8.06
N SER A 103 6.98 6.17 -7.21
CA SER A 103 6.76 6.22 -5.75
C SER A 103 7.18 7.57 -5.17
N GLU A 104 8.35 8.09 -5.51
CA GLU A 104 8.86 9.36 -4.98
C GLU A 104 7.96 10.55 -5.33
N ILE A 105 7.45 10.60 -6.56
CA ILE A 105 6.55 11.67 -7.01
C ILE A 105 5.22 11.62 -6.25
N ILE A 106 4.63 10.44 -6.07
CA ILE A 106 3.41 10.28 -5.30
C ILE A 106 3.64 10.67 -3.83
N THR A 107 4.77 10.29 -3.24
CA THR A 107 5.14 10.70 -1.87
C THR A 107 5.31 12.21 -1.74
N MET A 108 6.02 12.86 -2.67
CA MET A 108 6.13 14.32 -2.70
C MET A 108 4.78 15.02 -2.85
N MET A 109 3.90 14.48 -3.69
CA MET A 109 2.56 15.04 -3.90
C MET A 109 1.71 14.93 -2.62
N ILE A 110 1.74 13.79 -1.93
CA ILE A 110 1.06 13.61 -0.63
C ILE A 110 1.63 14.56 0.42
N ALA A 111 2.96 14.70 0.49
CA ALA A 111 3.61 15.64 1.40
C ALA A 111 3.19 17.09 1.14
N ALA A 112 3.10 17.49 -0.14
CA ALA A 112 2.63 18.82 -0.52
C ALA A 112 1.16 19.06 -0.12
N ILE A 113 0.28 18.07 -0.27
CA ILE A 113 -1.14 18.16 0.14
C ILE A 113 -1.28 18.29 1.66
N PHE A 114 -0.45 17.61 2.45
CA PHE A 114 -0.48 17.72 3.91
C PHE A 114 0.08 19.04 4.44
N MET A 115 0.96 19.68 3.68
CA MET A 115 1.57 20.96 4.04
C MET A 115 0.73 22.17 3.61
N ALA A 116 -0.17 22.00 2.64
CA ALA A 116 -1.11 23.01 2.15
C ALA A 116 -2.38 23.09 3.01
#